data_AF-A0A023FVW8-F1
#
_entry.id   AF-A0A023FVW8-F1
#
_cell.length_a   1.000
_cell.length_b   1.000
_cell.length_c   1.000
_cell.angle_alpha   90.00
_cell.angle_beta   90.00
_cell.angle_gamma   90.00
#
_symmetry.space_group_name_H-M   'P 1'
#
loop_
_entity.id
_entity.type
_entity.pdbx_description
1 polymer ?
#
loop_
_entity_poly.entity_id
_entity_poly.type
_entity_poly.pdbx_seq_one_letter_code
_entity_poly.pdbx_strand_id
1 'polypeptide(L)'
;MVDLCCLTWVVGSIVGDQYYSASALVLTILVNNNVNASVLGPAIAWERKFINTLKKFSSPNMSIAFYSESSLEDELERESRSDVFTVLLSYFVMFVYVSLALGQYRTCRTALVDSQVTLGLAGVVIVLASVASSLGLFSYFGTPATLIIIEVIPFLVLAVGVDNIFILVQGFQRDDGSEDEPVEDKVARVVGNLGPSLLLASFSEATCFFLGGLSTMPAVRTFALYAGLALLLDFALQMTCFVALLTLDARRQRSQRLDVCC
;
A
#
# COMPACT_ATOMS: atom_id res chain seq x y z
N MET A 1 2.93 -19.76 -35.18
CA MET A 1 1.78 -20.62 -35.50
C MET A 1 1.30 -21.18 -34.17
N VAL A 2 -0.01 -21.12 -33.87
CA VAL A 2 -0.51 -21.61 -32.57
C VAL A 2 -0.67 -23.12 -32.67
N ASP A 3 0.01 -23.86 -31.79
CA ASP A 3 -0.15 -25.32 -31.71
C ASP A 3 -1.40 -25.65 -30.90
N LEU A 4 -2.50 -25.85 -31.62
CA LEU A 4 -3.73 -26.40 -31.09
C LEU A 4 -3.55 -27.91 -30.89
N CYS A 5 -3.79 -28.39 -29.66
CA CYS A 5 -3.63 -29.79 -29.34
C CYS A 5 -4.84 -30.60 -29.83
N CYS A 6 -6.04 -30.23 -29.36
CA CYS A 6 -7.30 -30.91 -29.67
C CYS A 6 -8.51 -29.98 -29.52
N LEU A 7 -9.56 -30.24 -30.31
CA LEU A 7 -10.90 -29.69 -30.12
C LEU A 7 -11.80 -30.80 -29.59
N THR A 8 -12.36 -30.63 -28.40
CA THR A 8 -13.34 -31.56 -27.84
C THR A 8 -14.67 -30.86 -27.60
N TRP A 9 -15.77 -31.61 -27.73
CA TRP A 9 -17.10 -31.12 -27.44
C TRP A 9 -17.85 -32.18 -26.64
N VAL A 10 -18.62 -31.73 -25.67
CA VAL A 10 -19.40 -32.57 -24.75
C VAL A 10 -20.76 -31.91 -24.53
N VAL A 11 -21.79 -32.72 -24.34
CA VAL A 11 -23.13 -32.25 -23.98
C VAL A 11 -23.29 -32.17 -22.46
N GLY A 12 -23.86 -31.08 -21.97
CA GLY A 12 -24.02 -30.80 -20.54
C GLY A 12 -25.49 -30.74 -20.11
N SER A 13 -25.70 -30.80 -18.79
CA SER A 13 -27.04 -30.77 -18.17
C SER A 13 -27.94 -31.91 -18.65
N ILE A 14 -27.50 -33.14 -18.38
CA ILE A 14 -28.21 -34.38 -18.70
C ILE A 14 -28.85 -34.94 -17.42
N VAL A 15 -30.07 -35.47 -17.54
CA VAL A 15 -30.71 -36.23 -16.45
C VAL A 15 -30.50 -37.73 -16.70
N GLY A 16 -29.69 -38.39 -15.88
CA GLY A 16 -29.34 -39.81 -16.04
C GLY A 16 -28.48 -40.07 -17.30
N ASP A 17 -28.77 -41.15 -18.02
CA ASP A 17 -28.04 -41.55 -19.25
C ASP A 17 -28.70 -41.02 -20.55
N GLN A 18 -29.64 -40.08 -20.44
CA GLN A 18 -30.44 -39.59 -21.56
C GLN A 18 -29.76 -38.42 -22.29
N TYR A 19 -28.73 -38.71 -23.09
CA TYR A 19 -27.96 -37.68 -23.83
C TYR A 19 -28.81 -36.75 -24.72
N TYR A 20 -29.99 -37.18 -25.17
CA TYR A 20 -30.90 -36.37 -25.99
C TYR A 20 -31.60 -35.24 -25.22
N SER A 21 -31.56 -35.26 -23.89
CA SER A 21 -32.16 -34.24 -23.01
C SER A 21 -31.24 -33.06 -22.71
N ALA A 22 -30.02 -33.07 -23.28
CA ALA A 22 -29.01 -32.06 -22.98
C ALA A 22 -29.47 -30.65 -23.35
N SER A 23 -29.31 -29.73 -22.40
CA SER A 23 -29.69 -28.31 -22.56
C SER A 23 -28.50 -27.40 -22.87
N ALA A 24 -27.27 -27.89 -22.77
CA ALA A 24 -26.05 -27.12 -23.04
C ALA A 24 -25.05 -27.92 -23.89
N LEU A 25 -24.31 -27.20 -24.75
CA LEU A 25 -23.15 -27.73 -25.47
C LEU A 25 -21.89 -27.08 -24.90
N VAL A 26 -20.94 -27.89 -24.45
CA VAL A 26 -19.63 -27.46 -23.96
C VAL A 26 -18.61 -27.75 -25.05
N LEU A 27 -17.90 -26.71 -25.49
CA LEU A 27 -16.83 -26.81 -26.46
C LEU A 27 -15.53 -26.38 -25.81
N THR A 28 -14.55 -27.28 -25.80
CA THR A 28 -13.25 -27.08 -25.15
C THR A 28 -12.16 -27.13 -26.22
N ILE A 29 -11.41 -26.04 -26.33
CA ILE A 29 -10.25 -25.94 -27.22
C ILE A 29 -9.01 -26.04 -26.34
N LEU A 30 -8.22 -27.11 -26.52
CA LEU A 30 -6.96 -27.26 -25.80
C LEU A 30 -5.81 -26.65 -26.61
N VAL A 31 -5.15 -25.67 -25.99
CA VAL A 31 -3.95 -25.01 -26.52
C VAL A 31 -2.74 -25.52 -25.74
N ASN A 32 -1.62 -25.77 -26.43
CA ASN A 32 -0.39 -26.20 -25.75
C ASN A 32 0.21 -25.06 -24.92
N ASN A 33 0.37 -25.30 -23.62
CA ASN A 33 1.02 -24.36 -22.71
C ASN A 33 2.54 -24.59 -22.67
N ASN A 34 3.31 -23.50 -22.59
CA ASN A 34 4.77 -23.51 -22.53
C ASN A 34 5.25 -22.61 -21.39
N VAL A 35 6.28 -23.05 -20.66
CA VAL A 35 6.87 -22.27 -19.54
C VAL A 35 7.59 -21.00 -20.04
N ASN A 36 8.08 -21.01 -21.28
CA ASN A 36 8.79 -19.88 -21.86
C ASN A 36 7.81 -18.82 -22.38
N ALA A 37 7.81 -17.64 -21.74
CA ALA A 37 6.96 -16.51 -22.10
C ALA A 37 7.11 -16.05 -23.57
N SER A 38 8.31 -16.19 -24.16
CA SER A 38 8.56 -15.83 -25.56
C SER A 38 7.82 -16.72 -26.57
N VAL A 39 7.54 -17.97 -26.21
CA VAL A 39 6.81 -18.94 -27.04
C VAL A 39 5.30 -18.85 -26.78
N LEU A 40 4.90 -18.34 -25.61
CA LEU A 40 3.50 -18.20 -25.19
C LEU A 40 2.76 -17.01 -25.83
N GLY A 41 3.50 -15.96 -26.26
CA GLY A 41 2.91 -14.74 -26.83
C GLY A 41 1.89 -14.96 -27.95
N PRO A 42 2.16 -15.82 -28.97
CA PRO A 42 1.19 -16.15 -30.01
C PRO A 42 -0.10 -16.83 -29.50
N ALA A 43 0.00 -17.66 -28.46
CA ALA A 43 -1.15 -18.33 -27.85
C ALA A 43 -2.05 -17.31 -27.15
N ILE A 44 -1.47 -16.42 -26.33
CA ILE A 44 -2.20 -15.33 -25.66
C ILE A 44 -2.86 -14.39 -26.69
N ALA A 45 -2.17 -14.06 -27.78
CA ALA A 45 -2.72 -13.22 -28.84
C ALA A 45 -3.93 -13.88 -29.53
N TRP A 46 -3.88 -15.20 -29.71
CA TRP A 46 -5.00 -15.97 -30.25
C TRP A 46 -6.17 -16.03 -29.29
N GLU A 47 -5.93 -16.29 -27.99
CA GLU A 47 -6.98 -16.28 -26.96
C GLU A 47 -7.68 -14.92 -26.87
N ARG A 48 -6.92 -13.81 -26.86
CA ARG A 48 -7.49 -12.47 -26.90
C ARG A 48 -8.33 -12.22 -28.15
N LYS A 49 -7.92 -12.72 -29.31
CA LYS A 49 -8.71 -12.60 -30.54
C LYS A 49 -9.97 -13.47 -30.49
N PHE A 50 -9.88 -14.66 -29.92
CA PHE A 50 -10.99 -15.58 -29.70
C PHE A 50 -12.06 -14.94 -28.81
N ILE A 51 -11.67 -14.42 -27.63
CA ILE A 51 -12.57 -13.70 -26.71
C ILE A 51 -13.23 -12.51 -27.41
N ASN A 52 -12.45 -11.69 -28.12
CA ASN A 52 -13.00 -10.52 -28.81
C ASN A 52 -13.98 -10.88 -29.94
N THR A 53 -13.82 -12.05 -30.54
CA THR A 53 -14.73 -12.55 -31.57
C THR A 53 -16.03 -13.05 -30.93
N LEU A 54 -15.94 -13.80 -29.83
CA LEU A 54 -17.11 -14.28 -29.09
C LEU A 54 -17.89 -13.16 -28.41
N LYS A 55 -17.23 -12.14 -27.84
CA LYS A 55 -17.88 -10.93 -27.29
C LYS A 55 -18.73 -10.19 -28.33
N LYS A 56 -18.32 -10.23 -29.61
CA LYS A 56 -19.05 -9.60 -30.73
C LYS A 56 -20.11 -10.51 -31.34
N PHE A 57 -20.02 -11.81 -31.11
CA PHE A 57 -20.99 -12.77 -31.59
C PHE A 57 -22.22 -12.75 -30.66
N SER A 58 -23.30 -12.16 -31.13
CA SER A 58 -24.59 -12.18 -30.44
C SER A 58 -25.63 -12.78 -31.36
N SER A 59 -26.38 -13.76 -30.84
CA SER A 59 -27.48 -14.40 -31.56
C SER A 59 -28.72 -14.46 -30.65
N PRO A 60 -29.92 -14.21 -31.17
CA PRO A 60 -31.15 -14.22 -30.36
C PRO A 60 -31.55 -15.62 -29.88
N ASN A 61 -31.00 -16.67 -30.48
CA ASN A 61 -31.42 -18.06 -30.26
C ASN A 61 -30.47 -18.87 -29.36
N MET A 62 -29.32 -18.29 -28.98
CA MET A 62 -28.29 -19.00 -28.21
C MET A 62 -27.59 -18.02 -27.27
N SER A 63 -27.57 -18.35 -25.98
CA SER A 63 -26.70 -17.72 -24.99
C SER A 63 -25.35 -18.45 -24.98
N ILE A 64 -24.26 -17.68 -25.00
CA ILE A 64 -22.91 -18.24 -25.03
C ILE A 64 -22.16 -17.73 -23.80
N ALA A 65 -21.68 -18.66 -22.98
CA ALA A 65 -20.70 -18.38 -21.95
C ALA A 65 -19.35 -18.91 -22.44
N PHE A 66 -18.29 -18.13 -22.27
CA PHE A 66 -16.94 -18.48 -22.69
C PHE A 66 -15.95 -18.10 -21.60
N TYR A 67 -14.83 -18.83 -21.57
CA TYR A 67 -13.74 -18.65 -20.62
C TYR A 67 -12.43 -18.98 -21.36
N SER A 68 -11.36 -18.24 -21.07
CA SER A 68 -9.98 -18.58 -21.44
C SER A 68 -9.06 -18.32 -20.27
N GLU A 69 -7.89 -18.95 -20.25
CA GLU A 69 -6.90 -18.74 -19.18
C GLU A 69 -6.47 -17.27 -19.13
N SER A 70 -6.12 -16.68 -20.28
CA SER A 70 -5.71 -15.26 -20.33
C SER A 70 -6.81 -14.28 -19.91
N SER A 71 -8.09 -14.69 -19.96
CA SER A 71 -9.20 -13.83 -19.58
C SER A 71 -9.18 -13.50 -18.10
N LEU A 72 -8.65 -14.39 -17.25
CA LEU A 72 -8.58 -14.17 -15.81
C LEU A 72 -7.56 -13.08 -15.50
N GLU A 73 -6.37 -13.16 -16.06
CA GLU A 73 -5.35 -12.10 -15.90
C GLU A 73 -5.82 -10.77 -16.49
N ASP A 74 -6.36 -10.76 -17.71
CA ASP A 74 -6.81 -9.53 -18.37
C ASP A 74 -7.96 -8.84 -17.57
N GLU A 75 -8.88 -9.62 -17.00
CA GLU A 75 -9.97 -9.07 -16.20
C GLU A 75 -9.50 -8.57 -14.83
N LEU A 76 -8.54 -9.26 -14.20
CA LEU A 76 -7.91 -8.82 -12.95
C LEU A 76 -7.13 -7.51 -13.13
N GLU A 77 -6.39 -7.36 -14.23
CA GLU A 77 -5.70 -6.11 -14.56
C GLU A 77 -6.68 -4.96 -14.83
N ARG A 78 -7.83 -5.25 -15.47
CA ARG A 78 -8.89 -4.26 -15.73
C ARG A 78 -9.50 -3.75 -14.42
N GLU A 79 -9.85 -4.66 -13.51
CA GLU A 79 -10.35 -4.30 -12.18
C GLU A 79 -9.32 -3.49 -11.40
N SER A 80 -8.05 -3.94 -11.38
CA SER A 80 -6.97 -3.25 -10.70
C SER A 80 -6.79 -1.80 -11.18
N ARG A 81 -6.88 -1.52 -12.50
CA ARG A 81 -6.80 -0.15 -13.02
C ARG A 81 -7.95 0.74 -12.57
N SER A 82 -9.15 0.19 -12.42
CA SER A 82 -10.32 0.95 -11.96
C SER A 82 -10.17 1.34 -10.49
N ASP A 83 -9.53 0.49 -9.68
CA ASP A 83 -9.33 0.74 -8.25
C ASP A 83 -8.25 1.78 -7.96
N VAL A 84 -7.24 1.94 -8.83
CA VAL A 84 -6.14 2.91 -8.62
C VAL A 84 -6.66 4.33 -8.32
N PHE A 85 -7.68 4.80 -9.05
CA PHE A 85 -8.20 6.15 -8.84
C PHE A 85 -8.87 6.30 -7.47
N THR A 86 -9.68 5.32 -7.07
CA THR A 86 -10.35 5.28 -5.76
C THR A 86 -9.33 5.25 -4.62
N VAL A 87 -8.27 4.45 -4.78
CA VAL A 87 -7.17 4.35 -3.80
C VAL A 87 -6.43 5.67 -3.67
N LEU A 88 -6.04 6.31 -4.79
CA LEU A 88 -5.39 7.62 -4.76
C LEU A 88 -6.25 8.68 -4.07
N LEU A 89 -7.55 8.69 -4.32
CA LEU A 89 -8.49 9.59 -3.66
C LEU A 89 -8.56 9.32 -2.14
N SER A 90 -8.59 8.05 -1.72
CA SER A 90 -8.59 7.69 -0.30
C SER A 90 -7.30 8.13 0.41
N TYR A 91 -6.13 7.98 -0.23
CA TYR A 91 -4.87 8.46 0.33
C TYR A 91 -4.85 9.98 0.44
N PHE A 92 -5.37 10.68 -0.57
CA PHE A 92 -5.48 12.14 -0.51
C PHE A 92 -6.37 12.61 0.64
N VAL A 93 -7.54 12.00 0.83
CA VAL A 93 -8.46 12.35 1.93
C VAL A 93 -7.84 12.02 3.28
N MET A 94 -7.18 10.87 3.42
CA MET A 94 -6.50 10.46 4.65
C MET A 94 -5.31 11.37 4.97
N PHE A 95 -4.54 11.76 3.96
CA PHE A 95 -3.46 12.74 4.07
C PHE A 95 -3.99 14.08 4.59
N VAL A 96 -5.10 14.58 4.04
CA VAL A 96 -5.75 15.81 4.51
C VAL A 96 -6.24 15.63 5.94
N TYR A 97 -6.89 14.51 6.26
CA TYR A 97 -7.39 14.23 7.61
C TYR A 97 -6.27 14.21 8.65
N VAL A 98 -5.18 13.47 8.41
CA VAL A 98 -4.02 13.39 9.32
C VAL A 98 -3.36 14.75 9.46
N SER A 99 -3.17 15.48 8.36
CA SER A 99 -2.60 16.84 8.39
C SER A 99 -3.45 17.81 9.22
N LEU A 100 -4.78 17.69 9.15
CA LEU A 100 -5.71 18.51 9.95
C LEU A 100 -5.81 18.04 11.41
N ALA A 101 -5.76 16.74 11.68
CA ALA A 101 -5.88 16.16 13.02
C ALA A 101 -4.63 16.43 13.88
N LEU A 102 -3.44 16.41 13.26
CA LEU A 102 -2.19 16.79 13.91
C LEU A 102 -2.08 18.31 14.12
N GLY A 103 -2.73 19.10 13.27
CA GLY A 103 -2.85 20.56 13.43
C GLY A 103 -3.82 20.91 14.55
N GLN A 104 -3.35 21.00 15.80
CA GLN A 104 -4.17 21.54 16.89
C GLN A 104 -4.40 23.05 16.69
N TYR A 105 -5.53 23.41 16.07
CA TYR A 105 -5.97 24.80 15.95
C TYR A 105 -6.45 25.32 17.31
N ARG A 106 -5.53 25.77 18.17
CA ARG A 106 -5.90 26.32 19.48
C ARG A 106 -6.64 27.67 19.39
N THR A 107 -6.40 28.51 18.36
CA THR A 107 -7.06 29.82 18.20
C THR A 107 -6.97 30.34 16.75
N CYS A 108 -8.09 30.74 16.14
CA CYS A 108 -8.18 31.26 14.75
C CYS A 108 -7.31 32.50 14.44
N ARG A 109 -6.87 33.24 15.48
CA ARG A 109 -6.15 34.52 15.32
C ARG A 109 -4.63 34.38 15.30
N THR A 110 -4.08 33.30 15.89
CA THR A 110 -2.66 32.89 15.80
C THR A 110 -2.49 31.62 14.96
N ALA A 111 -3.57 31.11 14.36
CA ALA A 111 -3.59 29.88 13.57
C ALA A 111 -2.57 29.81 12.42
N LEU A 112 -2.06 30.94 11.91
CA LEU A 112 -1.05 31.01 10.85
C LEU A 112 0.41 30.99 11.37
N VAL A 113 0.60 31.25 12.67
CA VAL A 113 1.92 31.25 13.36
C VAL A 113 2.11 29.97 14.18
N ASP A 114 1.02 29.40 14.71
CA ASP A 114 0.99 28.15 15.51
C ASP A 114 0.62 26.90 14.68
N SER A 115 0.41 27.02 13.36
CA SER A 115 -0.03 25.90 12.53
C SER A 115 1.07 24.85 12.38
N GLN A 116 1.09 23.83 13.23
CA GLN A 116 1.93 22.64 13.08
C GLN A 116 1.65 21.78 11.83
N VAL A 117 0.99 22.35 10.81
CA VAL A 117 0.79 21.78 9.48
C VAL A 117 2.12 21.39 8.84
N THR A 118 3.18 22.18 9.04
CA THR A 118 4.53 21.87 8.51
C THR A 118 5.11 20.60 9.13
N LEU A 119 4.93 20.43 10.45
CA LEU A 119 5.32 19.23 11.19
C LEU A 119 4.49 18.01 10.78
N GLY A 120 3.17 18.17 10.63
CA GLY A 120 2.28 17.10 10.16
C GLY A 120 2.60 16.66 8.73
N LEU A 121 2.80 17.62 7.82
CA LEU A 121 3.20 17.37 6.43
C LEU A 121 4.54 16.62 6.36
N ALA A 122 5.53 17.09 7.11
CA ALA A 122 6.84 16.46 7.14
C ALA A 122 6.77 15.05 7.75
N GLY A 123 5.95 14.85 8.78
CA GLY A 123 5.66 13.54 9.36
C GLY A 123 5.14 12.56 8.31
N VAL A 124 4.13 12.95 7.53
CA VAL A 124 3.59 12.08 6.47
C VAL A 124 4.62 11.80 5.37
N VAL A 125 5.40 12.80 4.97
CA VAL A 125 6.48 12.61 3.97
C VAL A 125 7.52 11.61 4.47
N ILE A 126 7.87 11.65 5.75
CA ILE A 126 8.82 10.70 6.37
C ILE A 126 8.26 9.27 6.35
N VAL A 127 7.00 9.09 6.72
CA VAL A 127 6.32 7.78 6.66
C VAL A 127 6.28 7.26 5.21
N LEU A 128 5.93 8.09 4.24
CA LEU A 128 5.92 7.67 2.84
C LEU A 128 7.33 7.31 2.34
N ALA A 129 8.35 8.05 2.79
CA ALA A 129 9.74 7.75 2.47
C ALA A 129 10.21 6.44 3.10
N SER A 130 9.75 6.07 4.30
CA SER A 130 10.09 4.79 4.94
C SER A 130 9.50 3.61 4.18
N VAL A 131 8.23 3.72 3.76
CA VAL A 131 7.55 2.71 2.94
C VAL A 131 8.23 2.57 1.57
N ALA A 132 8.52 3.69 0.90
CA ALA A 132 9.23 3.68 -0.38
C ALA A 132 10.65 3.08 -0.26
N SER A 133 11.35 3.34 0.84
CA SER A 133 12.68 2.79 1.10
C SER A 133 12.63 1.28 1.33
N SER A 134 11.64 0.77 2.08
CA SER A 134 11.43 -0.67 2.26
C SER A 134 11.12 -1.36 0.93
N LEU A 135 10.20 -0.79 0.12
CA LEU A 135 9.87 -1.29 -1.20
C LEU A 135 11.11 -1.30 -2.12
N GLY A 136 11.91 -0.23 -2.11
CA GLY A 136 13.13 -0.12 -2.89
C GLY A 136 14.20 -1.15 -2.52
N LEU A 137 14.39 -1.40 -1.22
CA LEU A 137 15.35 -2.40 -0.73
C LEU A 137 14.94 -3.82 -1.15
N PHE A 138 13.68 -4.21 -0.96
CA PHE A 138 13.23 -5.54 -1.39
C PHE A 138 13.12 -5.70 -2.91
N SER A 139 12.85 -4.62 -3.63
CA SER A 139 12.92 -4.59 -5.09
C SER A 139 14.37 -4.82 -5.57
N TYR A 140 15.36 -4.26 -4.88
CA TYR A 140 16.78 -4.54 -5.15
C TYR A 140 17.14 -6.01 -4.93
N PHE A 141 16.53 -6.69 -3.93
CA PHE A 141 16.67 -8.13 -3.73
C PHE A 141 15.82 -8.99 -4.69
N GLY A 142 15.11 -8.38 -5.65
CA GLY A 142 14.35 -9.09 -6.68
C GLY A 142 13.06 -9.73 -6.18
N THR A 143 12.53 -9.31 -5.03
CA THR A 143 11.24 -9.84 -4.53
C THR A 143 10.10 -9.06 -5.19
N PRO A 144 9.13 -9.71 -5.87
CA PRO A 144 8.03 -9.02 -6.52
C PRO A 144 7.11 -8.36 -5.48
N ALA A 145 6.80 -7.08 -5.68
CA ALA A 145 5.77 -6.38 -4.90
C ALA A 145 4.39 -6.76 -5.41
N THR A 146 3.53 -7.26 -4.51
CA THR A 146 2.14 -7.62 -4.84
C THR A 146 1.22 -6.41 -4.69
N LEU A 147 0.05 -6.44 -5.34
CA LEU A 147 -0.92 -5.35 -5.25
C LEU A 147 -1.37 -5.06 -3.80
N ILE A 148 -1.54 -6.12 -3.00
CA ILE A 148 -1.91 -6.05 -1.58
C ILE A 148 -0.87 -5.25 -0.77
N ILE A 149 0.42 -5.42 -1.08
CA ILE A 149 1.51 -4.71 -0.39
C ILE A 149 1.42 -3.19 -0.63
N ILE A 150 1.18 -2.80 -1.89
CA ILE A 150 1.10 -1.40 -2.30
C ILE A 150 -0.09 -0.70 -1.65
N GLU A 151 -1.17 -1.42 -1.38
CA GLU A 151 -2.39 -0.87 -0.78
C GLU A 151 -2.36 -0.85 0.75
N VAL A 152 -1.97 -1.95 1.40
CA VAL A 152 -2.14 -2.10 2.85
C VAL A 152 -0.96 -1.53 3.64
N ILE A 153 0.28 -1.68 3.15
CA ILE A 153 1.48 -1.27 3.92
C ILE A 153 1.51 0.25 4.18
N PRO A 154 1.23 1.13 3.20
CA PRO A 154 1.23 2.57 3.46
C PRO A 154 0.24 2.96 4.54
N PHE A 155 -0.94 2.32 4.59
CA PHE A 155 -1.94 2.60 5.62
C PHE A 155 -1.48 2.17 7.01
N LEU A 156 -0.93 0.96 7.10
CA LEU A 156 -0.44 0.38 8.34
C LEU A 156 0.70 1.21 8.94
N VAL A 157 1.71 1.54 8.12
CA VAL A 157 2.88 2.31 8.57
C VAL A 157 2.50 3.75 8.89
N LEU A 158 1.55 4.34 8.15
CA LEU A 158 1.02 5.66 8.49
C LEU A 158 0.30 5.68 9.84
N ALA A 159 -0.50 4.66 10.16
CA ALA A 159 -1.20 4.57 11.44
C ALA A 159 -0.22 4.52 12.62
N VAL A 160 0.81 3.67 12.53
CA VAL A 160 1.86 3.57 13.56
C VAL A 160 2.72 4.82 13.62
N GLY A 161 3.18 5.31 12.47
CA GLY A 161 4.10 6.45 12.42
C GLY A 161 3.46 7.75 12.92
N VAL A 162 2.17 7.97 12.63
CA VAL A 162 1.42 9.11 13.17
C VAL A 162 1.28 9.02 14.68
N ASP A 163 1.09 7.83 15.26
CA ASP A 163 1.00 7.66 16.72
C ASP A 163 2.33 8.04 17.40
N ASN A 164 3.45 7.55 16.87
CA ASN A 164 4.80 7.89 17.35
C ASN A 164 5.06 9.40 17.28
N ILE A 165 4.73 10.02 16.14
CA ILE A 165 4.86 11.47 15.93
C ILE A 165 4.00 12.25 16.92
N PHE A 166 2.76 11.82 17.14
CA PHE A 166 1.83 12.48 18.04
C PHE A 166 2.29 12.41 19.49
N ILE A 167 2.76 11.25 19.96
CA ILE A 167 3.33 11.07 21.30
C ILE A 167 4.51 12.03 21.49
N LEU A 168 5.40 12.14 20.50
CA LEU A 168 6.59 12.97 20.58
C LEU A 168 6.24 14.47 20.61
N VAL A 169 5.33 14.92 19.73
CA VAL A 169 4.88 16.32 19.69
C VAL A 169 4.11 16.69 20.96
N GLN A 170 3.21 15.84 21.44
CA GLN A 170 2.50 16.10 22.71
C GLN A 170 3.43 16.12 23.91
N GLY A 171 4.41 15.22 23.94
CA GLY A 171 5.45 15.21 24.95
C GLY A 171 6.21 16.52 25.00
N PHE A 172 6.60 17.04 23.84
CA PHE A 172 7.30 18.32 23.73
C PHE A 172 6.43 19.52 24.16
N GLN A 173 5.14 19.51 23.84
CA GLN A 173 4.20 20.57 24.22
C GLN A 173 3.80 20.53 25.71
N ARG A 174 3.79 19.35 26.32
CA ARG A 174 3.48 19.19 27.76
C ARG A 174 4.66 19.52 28.67
N ASP A 175 5.88 19.48 28.16
CA ASP A 175 7.07 19.87 28.92
C ASP A 175 7.11 21.39 29.07
N ASP A 176 6.69 21.90 30.23
CA ASP A 176 6.86 23.30 30.64
C ASP A 176 8.32 23.52 31.07
N GLY A 177 9.23 23.47 30.09
CA GLY A 177 10.65 23.78 30.29
C GLY A 177 10.87 25.22 30.74
N SER A 178 12.05 25.51 31.31
CA SER A 178 12.43 26.88 31.68
C SER A 178 12.57 27.77 30.44
N GLU A 179 12.06 29.00 30.48
CA GLU A 179 12.11 29.94 29.34
C GLU A 179 13.55 30.28 28.90
N ASP A 180 14.54 30.08 29.76
CA ASP A 180 15.97 30.32 29.48
C ASP A 180 16.71 29.10 28.93
N GLU A 181 16.08 27.92 28.88
CA GLU A 181 16.73 26.70 28.37
C GLU A 181 16.86 26.76 26.82
N PRO A 182 18.00 26.35 26.26
CA PRO A 182 18.13 26.18 24.81
C PRO A 182 17.14 25.11 24.30
N VAL A 183 16.62 25.32 23.09
CA VAL A 183 15.57 24.46 22.50
C VAL A 183 16.06 23.02 22.32
N GLU A 184 17.36 22.88 22.06
CA GLU A 184 18.05 21.63 21.83
C GLU A 184 18.04 20.75 23.08
N ASP A 185 18.31 21.34 24.25
CA ASP A 185 18.33 20.61 25.52
C ASP A 185 16.92 20.17 25.92
N LYS A 186 15.91 21.04 25.68
CA LYS A 186 14.51 20.69 25.88
C LYS A 186 14.09 19.50 25.00
N VAL A 187 14.39 19.52 23.70
CA VAL A 187 14.06 18.41 22.79
C VAL A 187 14.84 17.15 23.19
N ALA A 188 16.12 17.27 23.52
CA ALA A 188 16.93 16.13 23.95
C ALA A 188 16.39 15.47 25.22
N ARG A 189 15.93 16.26 26.20
CA ARG A 189 15.29 15.74 27.42
C ARG A 189 13.98 15.01 27.11
N VAL A 190 13.12 15.60 26.29
CA VAL A 190 11.83 14.99 25.90
C VAL A 190 12.04 13.69 25.13
N VAL A 191 12.94 13.68 24.16
CA VAL A 191 13.30 12.49 23.38
C VAL A 191 13.99 11.45 24.25
N GLY A 192 14.81 11.85 25.22
CA GLY A 192 15.40 10.94 26.21
C GLY A 192 14.37 10.25 27.10
N ASN A 193 13.29 10.95 27.44
CA ASN A 193 12.21 10.42 28.28
C ASN A 193 11.23 9.51 27.50
N LEU A 194 10.87 9.87 26.27
CA LEU A 194 9.88 9.16 25.46
C LEU A 194 10.50 8.12 24.52
N GLY A 195 11.74 8.34 24.10
CA GLY A 195 12.47 7.51 23.14
C GLY A 195 12.55 6.03 23.52
N PRO A 196 12.82 5.64 24.79
CA PRO A 196 12.84 4.23 25.18
C PRO A 196 11.50 3.53 24.97
N SER A 197 10.38 4.21 25.25
CA SER A 197 9.04 3.65 25.04
C SER A 197 8.72 3.49 23.55
N LEU A 198 9.06 4.50 22.73
CA LEU A 198 8.87 4.45 21.28
C LEU A 198 9.73 3.37 20.62
N LEU A 199 10.97 3.20 21.08
CA LEU A 199 11.88 2.16 20.61
C LEU A 199 11.33 0.78 20.94
N LEU A 200 10.88 0.56 22.18
CA LEU A 200 10.32 -0.73 22.61
C LEU A 200 9.09 -1.10 21.78
N ALA A 201 8.17 -0.14 21.54
CA ALA A 201 6.98 -0.35 20.73
C ALA A 201 7.34 -0.71 19.29
N SER A 202 8.12 0.14 18.61
CA SER A 202 8.50 -0.06 17.20
C SER A 202 9.29 -1.35 16.99
N PHE A 203 10.19 -1.70 17.92
CA PHE A 203 10.96 -2.94 17.85
C PHE A 203 10.10 -4.17 18.09
N SER A 204 9.12 -4.10 19.01
CA SER A 204 8.17 -5.18 19.25
C SER A 204 7.29 -5.43 18.04
N GLU A 205 6.75 -4.37 17.42
CA GLU A 205 5.93 -4.47 16.21
C GLU A 205 6.73 -5.03 15.04
N ALA A 206 7.93 -4.51 14.79
CA ALA A 206 8.80 -5.02 13.75
C ALA A 206 9.11 -6.52 13.95
N THR A 207 9.44 -6.93 15.18
CA THR A 207 9.68 -8.34 15.51
C THR A 207 8.44 -9.20 15.28
N CYS A 208 7.26 -8.70 15.64
CA CYS A 208 5.98 -9.38 15.38
C CYS A 208 5.76 -9.61 13.88
N PHE A 209 5.97 -8.59 13.04
CA PHE A 209 5.87 -8.72 11.59
C PHE A 209 6.94 -9.67 11.02
N PHE A 210 8.18 -9.62 11.50
CA PHE A 210 9.20 -10.57 11.08
C PHE A 210 8.85 -12.02 11.44
N LEU A 211 8.23 -12.26 12.61
CA LEU A 211 7.70 -13.58 12.97
C LEU A 211 6.54 -14.00 12.05
N GLY A 212 5.69 -13.07 11.63
CA GLY A 212 4.68 -13.31 10.60
C GLY A 212 5.27 -13.77 9.26
N GLY A 213 6.53 -13.40 8.99
CA GLY A 213 7.30 -13.84 7.82
C GLY A 213 7.64 -15.34 7.81
N LEU A 214 7.42 -16.06 8.91
CA LEU A 214 7.59 -17.52 8.99
C LEU A 214 6.38 -18.30 8.44
N SER A 215 5.31 -17.60 8.07
CA SER A 215 4.11 -18.22 7.48
C SER A 215 4.42 -18.94 6.16
N THR A 216 3.71 -20.05 5.92
CA THR A 216 3.83 -20.85 4.70
C THR A 216 3.17 -20.20 3.49
N MET A 217 2.23 -19.29 3.69
CA MET A 217 1.57 -18.57 2.60
C MET A 217 2.48 -17.46 2.05
N PRO A 218 2.89 -17.50 0.77
CA PRO A 218 3.89 -16.58 0.20
C PRO A 218 3.44 -15.12 0.21
N ALA A 219 2.14 -14.86 0.04
CA ALA A 219 1.56 -13.52 0.11
C ALA A 219 1.73 -12.90 1.51
N VAL A 220 1.41 -13.67 2.56
CA VAL A 220 1.55 -13.20 3.96
C VAL A 220 3.02 -13.04 4.33
N ARG A 221 3.87 -13.99 3.92
CA ARG A 221 5.30 -13.97 4.19
C ARG A 221 5.98 -12.72 3.64
N THR A 222 5.74 -12.40 2.37
CA THR A 222 6.29 -11.20 1.74
C THR A 222 5.73 -9.95 2.40
N PHE A 223 4.41 -9.86 2.58
CA PHE A 223 3.79 -8.73 3.30
C PHE A 223 4.43 -8.45 4.67
N ALA A 224 4.62 -9.49 5.49
CA ALA A 224 5.20 -9.35 6.83
C ALA A 224 6.65 -8.85 6.80
N LEU A 225 7.47 -9.36 5.87
CA LEU A 225 8.87 -8.92 5.72
C LEU A 225 8.96 -7.44 5.30
N TYR A 226 8.12 -7.01 4.35
CA TYR A 226 8.06 -5.61 3.91
C TYR A 226 7.57 -4.68 5.02
N ALA A 227 6.52 -5.07 5.75
CA ALA A 227 5.96 -4.29 6.85
C ALA A 227 6.96 -4.15 8.01
N GLY A 228 7.61 -5.26 8.42
CA GLY A 228 8.61 -5.25 9.49
C GLY A 228 9.80 -4.35 9.17
N LEU A 229 10.30 -4.39 7.92
CA LEU A 229 11.38 -3.49 7.50
C LEU A 229 10.92 -2.03 7.41
N ALA A 230 9.70 -1.78 6.89
CA ALA A 230 9.17 -0.43 6.79
C ALA A 230 9.05 0.24 8.16
N LEU A 231 8.55 -0.48 9.18
CA LEU A 231 8.45 0.02 10.55
C LEU A 231 9.82 0.32 11.19
N LEU A 232 10.83 -0.52 10.94
CA LEU A 232 12.19 -0.23 11.42
C LEU A 232 12.77 1.03 10.77
N LEU A 233 12.59 1.19 9.46
CA LEU A 233 13.04 2.38 8.74
C LEU A 233 12.24 3.62 9.15
N ASP A 234 10.95 3.46 9.42
CA ASP A 234 10.07 4.53 9.91
C ASP A 234 10.56 5.06 11.26
N PHE A 235 10.83 4.17 12.21
CA PHE A 235 11.41 4.55 13.50
C PHE A 235 12.78 5.23 13.35
N ALA A 236 13.66 4.71 12.47
CA ALA A 236 14.97 5.30 12.24
C ALA A 236 14.87 6.73 11.66
N LEU A 237 13.97 6.95 10.69
CA LEU A 237 13.74 8.27 10.10
C LEU A 237 13.02 9.22 11.07
N GLN A 238 12.13 8.71 11.93
CA GLN A 238 11.50 9.52 12.97
C GLN A 238 12.53 10.01 14.01
N MET A 239 13.34 9.11 14.54
CA MET A 239 14.34 9.48 15.56
C MET A 239 15.45 10.41 15.03
N THR A 240 15.69 10.42 13.72
CA THR A 240 16.72 11.26 13.10
C THR A 240 16.13 12.50 12.43
N CYS A 241 15.37 12.30 11.35
CA CYS A 241 14.84 13.37 10.50
C CYS A 241 13.71 14.13 11.19
N PHE A 242 12.74 13.43 11.79
CA PHE A 242 11.61 14.10 12.43
C PHE A 242 12.04 14.88 13.69
N VAL A 243 12.91 14.31 14.52
CA VAL A 243 13.47 15.03 15.68
C VAL A 243 14.25 16.27 15.24
N ALA A 244 15.05 16.18 14.17
CA ALA A 244 15.74 17.36 13.62
C ALA A 244 14.74 18.43 13.14
N LEU A 245 13.69 18.04 12.43
CA LEU A 245 12.65 18.98 11.98
C LEU A 245 11.88 19.59 13.15
N LEU A 246 11.61 18.83 14.21
CA LEU A 246 11.01 19.34 15.43
C LEU A 246 11.90 20.39 16.10
N THR A 247 13.22 20.16 16.18
CA THR A 247 14.14 21.18 16.73
C THR A 247 14.14 22.46 15.90
N LEU A 248 14.09 22.34 14.57
CA LEU A 248 14.02 23.50 13.67
C LEU A 248 12.69 24.25 13.81
N ASP A 249 11.58 23.53 13.90
CA ASP A 249 10.25 24.12 14.10
C ASP A 249 10.17 24.83 15.46
N ALA A 250 10.67 24.22 16.53
CA ALA A 250 10.70 24.82 17.85
C ALA A 250 11.59 26.08 17.91
N ARG A 251 12.74 26.09 17.22
CA ARG A 251 13.55 27.32 17.03
C ARG A 251 12.76 28.39 16.29
N ARG A 252 12.01 28.01 15.24
CA ARG A 252 11.17 28.93 14.47
C ARG A 252 10.06 29.54 15.31
N GLN A 253 9.35 28.72 16.11
CA GLN A 253 8.29 29.18 17.01
C GLN A 253 8.81 30.20 18.03
N ARG A 254 9.99 29.98 18.61
CA ARG A 254 10.63 30.94 19.53
C ARG A 254 10.97 32.28 18.86
N SER A 255 11.22 32.28 17.55
CA SER A 255 11.46 33.48 16.75
C SER A 255 10.18 34.17 16.22
N GLN A 256 9.00 33.64 16.54
CA GLN A 256 7.67 34.12 16.10
C GLN A 256 7.52 34.32 14.58
N ARG A 257 8.13 33.44 13.77
CA ARG A 257 7.97 33.46 12.31
C ARG A 257 6.81 32.59 11.85
N LEU A 258 6.16 33.00 10.75
CA LEU A 258 5.02 32.29 10.14
C LEU A 258 5.43 30.92 9.57
N ASP A 259 4.46 29.99 9.54
CA ASP A 259 4.70 28.58 9.19
C ASP A 259 5.00 28.32 7.71
N VAL A 260 4.20 28.93 6.83
CA VAL A 260 4.07 28.52 5.42
C VAL A 260 4.61 29.58 4.45
N CYS A 261 4.80 30.81 4.90
CA CYS A 261 5.37 31.90 4.11
C CYS A 261 6.55 32.51 4.88
N CYS A 262 7.68 32.66 4.17
CA CYS A 262 8.96 33.15 4.67
C CYS A 262 8.86 34.41 5.56
#